data_AF-A0A966N8K6-F1
#
_entry.id   AF-A0A966N8K6-F1
#
_cell.length_a   1.000
_cell.length_b   1.000
_cell.length_c   1.000
_cell.angle_alpha   90.00
_cell.angle_beta   90.00
_cell.angle_gamma   90.00
#
_symmetry.space_group_name_H-M   'P 1'
#
loop_
_entity.id
_entity.type
_entity.pdbx_description
1 polymer ?
#
loop_
_entity_poly.entity_id
_entity_poly.type
_entity_poly.pdbx_seq_one_letter_code
_entity_poly.pdbx_strand_id
1 'polypeptide(L)' 'DGKINPAPSDKFTLETSAEAIAHLKDRKAKGKVVINF' A
#
# COMPACT_ATOMS: atom_id res chain seq x y z
N ASP A 1 17.88 17.12 -3.37
CA ASP A 1 16.50 16.85 -3.80
C ASP A 1 16.41 15.68 -4.76
N GLY A 2 15.73 14.62 -4.34
CA GLY A 2 15.54 13.42 -5.15
C GLY A 2 14.55 13.71 -6.29
N LYS A 3 14.94 13.35 -7.53
CA LYS A 3 14.10 13.52 -8.73
C LYS A 3 12.83 12.65 -8.72
N ILE A 4 12.78 11.62 -7.86
CA ILE A 4 11.62 10.76 -7.64
C ILE A 4 11.43 10.60 -6.13
N ASN A 5 10.21 10.89 -5.67
CA ASN A 5 9.81 10.75 -4.26
C ASN A 5 8.71 9.68 -4.15
N PRO A 6 9.05 8.42 -3.81
CA PRO A 6 8.05 7.39 -3.63
C PRO A 6 7.22 7.67 -2.38
N ALA A 7 5.92 7.89 -2.56
CA ALA A 7 4.96 8.06 -1.48
C ALA A 7 4.06 6.80 -1.38
N PRO A 8 3.93 6.20 -0.18
CA PRO A 8 2.93 5.15 0.02
C PRO A 8 1.52 5.75 -0.08
N SER A 9 0.65 5.09 -0.83
CA SER A 9 -0.76 5.49 -0.98
C SER A 9 -1.60 5.02 0.19
N ASP A 10 -1.36 3.80 0.66
CA ASP A 10 -2.18 3.15 1.68
C ASP A 10 -1.30 2.31 2.62
N LYS A 11 -1.75 2.16 3.87
CA LYS A 11 -1.05 1.41 4.91
C LYS A 11 -2.01 0.42 5.57
N PHE A 12 -1.52 -0.79 5.78
CA PHE A 12 -2.21 -1.89 6.46
C PHE A 12 -1.34 -2.43 7.60
N THR A 13 -1.93 -3.20 8.50
CA THR A 13 -1.21 -3.92 9.56
C THR A 13 -1.06 -5.40 9.21
N LEU A 14 -0.27 -6.15 9.97
CA LEU A 14 -0.15 -7.60 9.76
C LEU A 14 -1.50 -8.32 9.88
N GLU A 15 -2.34 -7.93 10.84
CA GLU A 15 -3.67 -8.51 11.07
C GLU A 15 -4.61 -8.25 9.88
N THR A 16 -4.45 -7.11 9.22
CA THR A 16 -5.27 -6.68 8.06
C THR A 16 -4.58 -6.93 6.71
N SER A 17 -3.52 -7.74 6.70
CA SER A 17 -2.73 -8.00 5.48
C SER A 17 -3.53 -8.61 4.33
N ALA A 18 -4.56 -9.42 4.64
CA ALA A 18 -5.47 -9.95 3.62
C ALA A 18 -6.25 -8.86 2.88
N GLU A 19 -6.61 -7.78 3.58
CA GLU A 19 -7.32 -6.63 3.01
C GLU A 19 -6.41 -5.86 2.04
N ALA A 20 -5.11 -5.78 2.32
CA ALA A 20 -4.12 -5.17 1.43
C ALA A 20 -4.06 -5.89 0.07
N ILE A 21 -4.16 -7.23 0.07
CA ILE A 21 -4.17 -8.03 -1.15
C ILE A 21 -5.47 -7.82 -1.94
N ALA A 22 -6.62 -7.77 -1.25
CA ALA A 22 -7.89 -7.44 -1.89
C ALA A 22 -7.87 -6.03 -2.50
N HIS A 23 -7.28 -5.05 -1.81
CA HIS A 23 -7.12 -3.66 -2.29
C HIS A 23 -6.32 -3.58 -3.59
N LEU A 24 -5.28 -4.39 -3.73
CA LEU A 24 -4.49 -4.51 -4.96
C LEU A 24 -5.27 -5.22 -6.08
N LYS A 25 -5.91 -6.35 -5.76
CA LYS A 25 -6.73 -7.14 -6.72
C LYS A 25 -7.84 -6.29 -7.34
N ASP A 26 -8.53 -5.52 -6.50
CA ASP A 26 -9.66 -4.68 -6.91
C ASP A 26 -9.21 -3.38 -7.61
N ARG A 27 -7.89 -3.19 -7.81
CA ARG A 27 -7.28 -1.97 -8.39
C ARG A 27 -7.67 -0.69 -7.63
N LYS A 28 -7.88 -0.81 -6.32
CA LYS A 28 -8.18 0.33 -5.45
C LYS A 28 -6.93 1.11 -5.09
N ALA A 29 -5.78 0.44 -5.04
CA ALA A 29 -4.48 1.09 -4.85
C ALA A 29 -4.13 1.98 -6.06
N LYS A 30 -3.85 3.26 -5.80
CA LYS A 30 -3.34 4.22 -6.81
C LYS A 30 -1.82 4.44 -6.71
N GLY A 31 -1.14 3.60 -5.93
CA GLY A 31 0.29 3.74 -5.66
C GLY A 31 0.81 2.58 -4.82
N LYS A 32 1.85 2.86 -4.03
CA LYS A 32 2.51 1.85 -3.21
C LYS A 32 1.69 1.57 -1.93
N VAL A 33 1.28 0.33 -1.74
CA VAL A 33 0.70 -0.16 -0.50
C VAL A 33 1.80 -0.68 0.42
N VAL A 34 1.71 -0.43 1.73
CA VAL A 34 2.68 -0.91 2.74
C VAL A 34 1.96 -1.65 3.86
N ILE A 35 2.55 -2.74 4.34
CA ILE A 35 2.10 -3.48 5.53
C ILE A 35 3.14 -3.23 6.63
N ASN A 36 2.70 -2.72 7.78
CA ASN A 36 3.53 -2.45 8.95
C ASN A 36 3.22 -3.44 10.09
N PHE A 37 4.23 -3.63 10.93
CA PHE A 37 4.17 -4.40 12.18
C PHE A 37 3.53 -3.58 13.30
#